data_AF-A0A0C2D548-F1
#
_entry.id   AF-A0A0C2D548-F1
#
_cell.length_a   1.000
_cell.length_b   1.000
_cell.length_c   1.000
_cell.angle_alpha   90.00
_cell.angle_beta   90.00
_cell.angle_gamma   90.00
#
_symmetry.space_group_name_H-M   'P 1'
#
loop_
_entity.id
_entity.type
_entity.pdbx_description
1 polymer ?
#
loop_
_entity_poly.entity_id
_entity_poly.type
_entity_poly.pdbx_seq_one_letter_code
_entity_poly.pdbx_strand_id
1 'polypeptide(L)'
;AWVDYRPFYEWLTDVDAIVELFTRKKDPMNFVAWYIAEPDHTLHLNGFYNGELAKMLTKLDKLFAYLIEKLKKSSLDEHLNVIFTADHGHAEV
;
A
#
# COMPACT_ATOMS: atom_id res chain seq x y z
N ALA A 1 -1.02 0.21 16.13
CA ALA A 1 -0.48 -1.02 15.50
C ALA A 1 -1.35 -1.31 14.29
N TRP A 2 -0.75 -1.63 13.14
CA TRP A 2 -1.46 -1.88 11.89
C TRP A 2 -1.86 -3.37 11.83
N VAL A 3 -2.90 -3.77 12.56
CA VAL A 3 -3.28 -5.19 12.72
C VAL A 3 -4.71 -5.52 12.29
N ASP A 4 -5.51 -4.54 11.87
CA ASP A 4 -6.90 -4.75 11.47
C ASP A 4 -7.15 -4.44 9.99
N TYR A 5 -8.21 -5.03 9.43
CA TYR A 5 -8.80 -4.66 8.14
C TYR A 5 -9.10 -3.15 8.15
N ARG A 6 -8.52 -2.42 7.18
CA ARG A 6 -8.73 -0.97 7.05
C ARG A 6 -9.44 -0.64 5.74
N PRO A 7 -10.40 0.29 5.77
CA PRO A 7 -11.07 0.74 4.56
C PRO A 7 -10.09 1.50 3.65
N PHE A 8 -10.39 1.49 2.34
CA PHE A 8 -9.53 2.08 1.30
C PHE A 8 -9.11 3.53 1.58
N TYR A 9 -9.98 4.35 2.16
CA TYR A 9 -9.65 5.77 2.45
C TYR A 9 -8.56 5.92 3.51
N GLU A 10 -8.39 4.95 4.41
CA GLU A 10 -7.31 4.99 5.40
C GLU A 10 -5.97 4.70 4.74
N TRP A 11 -5.91 3.81 3.76
CA TRP A 11 -4.68 3.61 2.99
C TRP A 11 -4.31 4.84 2.15
N LEU A 12 -5.28 5.58 1.63
CA LEU A 12 -5.00 6.88 1.00
C LEU A 12 -4.41 7.88 2.01
N THR A 13 -4.92 7.86 3.25
CA THR A 13 -4.39 8.69 4.34
C THR A 13 -2.96 8.29 4.70
N ASP A 14 -2.65 6.99 4.71
CA ASP A 14 -1.29 6.51 4.92
C ASP A 14 -0.33 7.01 3.84
N VAL A 15 -0.74 6.98 2.56
CA VAL A 15 0.06 7.51 1.45
C VAL A 15 0.42 8.98 1.68
N ASP A 16 -0.56 9.78 2.10
CA ASP A 16 -0.34 11.20 2.40
C ASP A 16 0.63 11.38 3.57
N ALA A 17 0.51 10.56 4.62
CA ALA A 17 1.42 10.56 5.75
C ALA A 17 2.85 10.12 5.36
N ILE A 18 3.00 9.11 4.50
CA ILE A 18 4.31 8.64 4.01
C ILE A 18 5.05 9.78 3.30
N VAL A 19 4.36 10.50 2.42
CA VAL A 19 4.93 11.63 1.69
C VAL A 19 5.33 12.76 2.66
N GLU A 20 4.49 13.05 3.66
CA GLU A 20 4.79 14.02 4.71
C GLU A 20 6.03 13.63 5.52
N LEU A 21 6.19 12.34 5.89
CA LEU A 21 7.35 11.85 6.63
C LEU A 21 8.67 12.10 5.90
N PHE A 22 8.70 12.00 4.56
CA PHE A 22 9.89 12.29 3.76
C PHE A 22 10.10 13.79 3.51
N THR A 23 9.03 14.59 3.44
CA THR A 23 9.11 16.01 3.00
C THR A 23 9.07 17.02 4.14
N ARG A 24 8.73 16.60 5.37
CA ARG A 24 8.62 17.49 6.52
C ARG A 24 9.94 18.20 6.83
N LYS A 25 9.84 19.46 7.23
CA LYS A 25 11.01 20.31 7.51
C LYS A 25 11.81 19.88 8.73
N LYS A 26 11.14 19.27 9.71
CA LYS A 26 11.74 18.85 10.98
C LYS A 26 11.91 17.34 10.98
N ASP A 27 13.14 16.88 11.17
CA ASP A 27 13.50 15.47 11.30
C ASP A 27 12.90 14.59 10.17
N PRO A 28 13.18 14.87 8.88
CA PRO A 28 12.66 14.05 7.78
C PRO A 28 13.14 12.61 7.90
N MET A 29 12.27 11.67 7.57
CA MET A 29 12.60 10.24 7.57
C MET A 29 13.36 9.88 6.30
N ASN A 30 14.27 8.92 6.42
CA ASN A 30 15.00 8.33 5.28
C ASN A 30 14.57 6.89 4.96
N PHE A 31 13.69 6.32 5.80
CA PHE A 31 13.14 4.98 5.63
C PHE A 31 11.72 4.92 6.21
N VAL A 32 10.81 4.30 5.45
CA VAL A 32 9.46 4.00 5.90
C VAL A 32 9.13 2.57 5.46
N ALA A 33 8.60 1.77 6.37
CA ALA A 33 7.99 0.48 6.08
C ALA A 33 6.48 0.61 6.25
N TRP A 34 5.72 0.19 5.25
CA TRP A 34 4.27 0.26 5.22
C TRP A 34 3.69 -1.11 4.86
N TYR A 35 2.67 -1.53 5.60
CA TYR A 35 2.06 -2.85 5.49
C TYR A 35 0.56 -2.74 5.22
N ILE A 36 0.08 -3.60 4.32
CA ILE A 36 -1.33 -3.76 3.97
C ILE A 36 -1.62 -5.26 4.04
N ALA A 37 -2.67 -5.66 4.77
CA ALA A 37 -3.05 -7.06 4.97
C ALA A 37 -3.73 -7.72 3.75
N GLU A 38 -3.91 -6.96 2.68
CA GLU A 38 -4.47 -7.43 1.41
C GLU A 38 -3.34 -7.68 0.40
N PRO A 39 -3.50 -8.65 -0.52
CA PRO A 39 -4.72 -9.42 -0.80
C PRO A 39 -4.88 -10.70 0.03
N ASP A 40 -4.01 -10.95 1.01
CA ASP A 40 -4.02 -12.19 1.80
C ASP A 40 -5.36 -12.41 2.53
N HIS A 41 -5.89 -11.36 3.18
CA HIS A 41 -7.19 -11.43 3.83
C HIS A 41 -8.33 -11.79 2.85
N THR A 42 -8.40 -11.14 1.68
CA THR A 42 -9.39 -11.46 0.65
C THR A 42 -9.27 -12.91 0.20
N LEU A 43 -8.05 -13.40 0.00
CA LEU A 43 -7.77 -14.77 -0.42
C LEU A 43 -8.20 -15.79 0.64
N HIS A 44 -7.92 -15.54 1.93
CA HIS A 44 -8.38 -16.43 3.01
C HIS A 44 -9.91 -16.57 3.08
N LEU A 45 -10.67 -15.55 2.67
CA LEU A 45 -12.13 -15.59 2.69
C LEU A 45 -12.78 -16.16 1.42
N ASN A 46 -12.11 -16.03 0.27
CA ASN A 46 -12.72 -16.29 -1.03
C ASN A 46 -11.98 -17.30 -1.90
N GLY A 47 -10.72 -17.60 -1.58
CA GLY A 47 -9.77 -18.24 -2.49
C GLY A 47 -9.58 -17.44 -3.79
N PHE A 48 -9.14 -18.13 -4.84
CA PHE A 48 -9.04 -17.61 -6.20
C PHE A 48 -10.39 -17.61 -6.94
N TYR A 49 -11.49 -17.90 -6.23
CA TYR A 49 -12.83 -18.00 -6.81
C TYR A 49 -13.54 -16.65 -6.82
N ASN A 50 -14.78 -16.64 -7.34
CA ASN A 50 -15.80 -15.57 -7.24
C ASN A 50 -15.43 -14.13 -7.68
N GLY A 51 -14.18 -13.87 -8.08
CA GLY A 51 -13.70 -12.58 -8.57
C GLY A 51 -13.35 -11.55 -7.50
N GLU A 52 -13.46 -11.87 -6.20
CA GLU A 52 -13.10 -10.92 -5.14
C GLU A 52 -11.60 -10.58 -5.14
N LEU A 53 -10.72 -11.54 -5.44
CA LEU A 53 -9.29 -11.26 -5.63
C LEU A 53 -9.06 -10.19 -6.70
N ALA A 54 -9.69 -10.31 -7.87
CA ALA A 54 -9.51 -9.35 -8.95
C ALA A 54 -9.99 -7.95 -8.55
N LYS A 55 -11.10 -7.86 -7.80
CA LYS A 55 -11.59 -6.60 -7.25
C LYS A 55 -10.62 -6.00 -6.24
N MET A 56 -10.04 -6.81 -5.36
CA MET A 56 -9.07 -6.35 -4.37
C MET A 56 -7.76 -5.90 -5.03
N LEU A 57 -7.23 -6.67 -5.99
CA LEU A 57 -6.06 -6.28 -6.77
C LEU A 57 -6.30 -4.96 -7.52
N THR A 58 -7.50 -4.73 -8.05
CA THR A 58 -7.87 -3.45 -8.67
C THR A 58 -7.86 -2.29 -7.66
N LYS A 59 -8.24 -2.53 -6.40
CA LYS A 59 -8.15 -1.51 -5.34
C LYS A 59 -6.68 -1.22 -5.00
N LEU A 60 -5.85 -2.26 -4.82
CA LEU A 60 -4.43 -2.11 -4.52
C LEU A 60 -3.68 -1.39 -5.66
N ASP A 61 -3.98 -1.72 -6.91
CA ASP A 61 -3.43 -1.02 -8.09
C ASP A 61 -3.75 0.49 -8.05
N LYS A 62 -5.00 0.85 -7.78
CA LYS A 62 -5.41 2.27 -7.61
C LYS A 62 -4.70 2.96 -6.45
N LEU A 63 -4.51 2.26 -5.34
CA LEU A 63 -3.78 2.78 -4.18
C LEU A 63 -2.32 3.08 -4.52
N PHE A 64 -1.65 2.15 -5.20
CA PHE A 64 -0.25 2.35 -5.60
C PHE A 64 -0.11 3.39 -6.70
N ALA A 65 -1.06 3.50 -7.63
CA ALA A 65 -1.12 4.61 -8.56
C ALA A 65 -1.20 5.97 -7.83
N TYR A 66 -2.01 6.08 -6.78
CA TYR A 66 -2.10 7.28 -5.94
C TYR A 66 -0.78 7.57 -5.20
N LEU A 67 -0.11 6.54 -4.66
CA LEU A 67 1.23 6.68 -4.07
C LEU A 67 2.22 7.25 -5.08
N ILE A 68 2.34 6.66 -6.27
CA ILE A 68 3.25 7.12 -7.31
C ILE A 68 2.92 8.56 -7.74
N GLU A 69 1.63 8.91 -7.88
CA GLU A 69 1.21 10.27 -8.20
C GLU A 69 1.64 11.28 -7.13
N LYS A 70 1.50 10.93 -5.85
CA LYS A 70 1.89 11.80 -4.73
C LYS A 70 3.41 11.96 -4.61
N LEU A 71 4.17 10.90 -4.85
CA LEU A 71 5.63 10.98 -4.92
C LEU A 71 6.07 11.93 -6.04
N LYS A 72 5.48 11.81 -7.24
CA LYS A 72 5.72 12.73 -8.38
C LYS A 72 5.40 14.18 -8.06
N LYS A 73 4.23 14.43 -7.48
CA LYS A 73 3.80 15.79 -7.08
C LYS A 73 4.71 16.43 -6.03
N SER A 74 5.46 15.61 -5.30
CA SER A 74 6.40 16.03 -4.26
C SER A 74 7.86 15.96 -4.70
N SER A 75 8.12 15.69 -5.99
CA SER A 75 9.47 15.49 -6.56
C SER A 75 10.29 14.39 -5.86
N LEU A 76 9.63 13.44 -5.20
CA LEU A 76 10.28 12.31 -4.54
C LEU A 76 10.55 11.15 -5.49
N ASP A 77 9.86 11.07 -6.62
CA ASP A 77 9.98 9.97 -7.58
C ASP A 77 11.38 9.85 -8.20
N GLU A 78 12.14 10.94 -8.26
CA GLU A 78 13.54 10.94 -8.72
C GLU A 78 14.57 10.68 -7.59
N HIS A 79 14.12 10.63 -6.33
CA HIS A 79 15.00 10.63 -5.16
C HIS A 79 14.72 9.48 -4.19
N LEU A 80 13.59 8.80 -4.31
CA LEU A 80 13.15 7.75 -3.40
C LEU A 80 13.18 6.39 -4.10
N ASN A 81 13.86 5.43 -3.47
CA ASN A 81 13.77 4.03 -3.87
C ASN A 81 12.52 3.40 -3.26
N VAL A 82 11.65 2.83 -4.10
CA VAL A 82 10.43 2.14 -3.66
C VAL A 82 10.56 0.66 -3.97
N ILE A 83 10.35 -0.18 -2.95
CA ILE A 83 10.32 -1.64 -3.09
C ILE A 83 8.90 -2.10 -2.73
N PHE A 84 8.20 -2.66 -3.72
CA PHE A 84 6.98 -3.41 -3.48
C PHE A 84 7.35 -4.88 -3.28
N THR A 85 6.92 -5.43 -2.15
CA THR A 85 7.20 -6.84 -1.81
C THR A 85 6.03 -7.43 -1.03
N ALA A 86 6.03 -8.75 -0.92
CA ALA A 86 5.08 -9.53 -0.14
C ALA A 86 5.86 -10.49 0.75
N ASP A 87 5.27 -10.87 1.87
CA ASP A 87 5.79 -11.87 2.80
C ASP A 87 5.70 -13.29 2.24
N HIS A 88 4.62 -13.63 1.52
CA HIS A 88 4.44 -14.93 0.86
C HIS A 88 3.44 -14.90 -0.31
N GLY A 89 3.26 -16.06 -0.95
CA GLY A 89 2.16 -16.32 -1.89
C GLY A 89 0.94 -16.96 -1.20
N HIS A 90 -0.04 -17.40 -1.97
CA HIS A 90 -1.24 -18.09 -1.45
C HIS A 90 -1.49 -19.38 -2.24
N ALA A 91 -2.10 -20.37 -1.61
CA ALA A 91 -2.49 -21.63 -2.24
C ALA A 91 -3.87 -22.07 -1.71
N GLU A 92 -4.68 -22.67 -2.58
CA GLU A 92 -5.95 -23.28 -2.18
C GLU A 92 -5.70 -24.52 -1.33
N VAL A 93 -6.57 -24.73 -0.34
CA VAL A 93 -6.57 -25.90 0.55
C VAL A 93 -7.83 -26.72 0.33
#